data_AF-A0A930FHM7-F1
#
_entry.id   AF-A0A930FHM7-F1
#
_cell.length_a   1.000
_cell.length_b   1.000
_cell.length_c   1.000
_cell.angle_alpha   90.00
_cell.angle_beta   90.00
_cell.angle_gamma   90.00
#
_symmetry.space_group_name_H-M   'P 1'
#
loop_
_entity.id
_entity.type
_entity.pdbx_description
1 polymer ?
#
loop_
_entity_poly.entity_id
_entity_poly.type
_entity_poly.pdbx_seq_one_letter_code
_entity_poly.pdbx_strand_id
1 'polypeptide(L)' 'KYLPAQLSLEEVQAKIAEIAEQVGATTQKEFGKLMGAVMQALKGQADGNVIKEQVKAHLNK' A
#
# COMPACT_ATOMS: atom_id res chain seq x y z
N LYS A 1 18.77 8.80 14.26
CA LYS A 1 17.36 8.38 14.32
C LYS A 1 17.25 7.16 13.41
N TYR A 2 17.05 5.96 13.97
CA TYR A 2 16.98 4.72 13.20
C TYR A 2 15.69 4.76 12.38
N LEU A 3 15.81 4.71 11.04
CA LEU A 3 14.65 4.45 10.19
C LEU A 3 14.07 3.08 10.59
N PRO A 4 12.74 2.94 10.71
CA PRO A 4 12.13 1.62 10.84
C PRO A 4 12.66 0.71 9.74
N ALA A 5 12.86 -0.57 10.05
CA ALA A 5 13.23 -1.54 9.03
C ALA A 5 12.23 -1.44 7.88
N GLN A 6 12.75 -1.22 6.67
CA GLN A 6 11.90 -1.19 5.49
C GLN A 6 11.30 -2.58 5.29
N LEU A 7 9.99 -2.61 5.05
CA LEU A 7 9.29 -3.82 4.69
C LEU A 7 9.80 -4.33 3.35
N SER A 8 9.82 -5.65 3.22
CA SER A 8 10.10 -6.33 1.97
C SER A 8 8.96 -6.11 0.98
N LEU A 9 9.23 -6.29 -0.32
CA LEU A 9 8.23 -6.08 -1.36
C LEU A 9 6.99 -6.98 -1.16
N GLU A 10 7.20 -8.23 -0.73
CA GLU A 10 6.13 -9.19 -0.41
C GLU A 10 5.27 -8.73 0.78
N GLU A 11 5.88 -8.18 1.82
CA GLU A 11 5.17 -7.66 2.99
C GLU A 11 4.32 -6.44 2.63
N VAL A 12 4.85 -5.56 1.77
CA VAL A 12 4.12 -4.41 1.24
C VAL A 12 2.90 -4.86 0.43
N GLN A 13 3.05 -5.86 -0.45
CA GLN A 13 1.94 -6.40 -1.22
C GLN A 13 0.86 -7.03 -0.34
N ALA A 14 1.27 -7.83 0.65
CA ALA A 14 0.34 -8.43 1.61
C ALA A 14 -0.44 -7.36 2.38
N LYS A 15 0.23 -6.29 2.84
CA LYS A 15 -0.42 -5.17 3.52
C LYS A 15 -1.39 -4.42 2.63
N ILE A 16 -1.03 -4.21 1.36
CA ILE A 16 -1.91 -3.54 0.39
C ILE A 16 -3.20 -4.34 0.19
N ALA A 17 -3.09 -5.67 0.01
CA ALA A 17 -4.26 -6.54 -0.12
C ALA A 17 -5.14 -6.52 1.14
N GLU A 18 -4.52 -6.65 2.32
CA GLU A 18 -5.21 -6.58 3.61
C GLU A 18 -5.98 -5.26 3.77
N ILE A 19 -5.33 -4.13 3.46
CA ILE A 19 -5.95 -2.80 3.57
C ILE A 19 -7.03 -2.62 2.50
N ALA A 20 -6.81 -3.11 1.29
CA ALA A 20 -7.81 -3.08 0.21
C ALA A 20 -9.10 -3.78 0.62
N GLU A 21 -9.01 -4.95 1.26
CA GLU A 21 -10.17 -5.65 1.81
C GLU A 21 -10.83 -4.87 2.95
N GLN A 22 -10.04 -4.34 3.90
CA GLN A 22 -10.55 -3.57 5.05
C GLN A 22 -11.33 -2.32 4.63
N VAL A 23 -10.83 -1.60 3.62
CA VAL A 23 -11.50 -0.38 3.13
C VAL A 23 -12.45 -0.67 1.98
N GLY A 24 -12.56 -1.93 1.52
CA GLY A 24 -13.38 -2.33 0.38
C GLY A 24 -12.90 -1.77 -0.96
N ALA A 25 -11.63 -1.34 -1.07
CA ALA A 25 -11.08 -0.74 -2.27
C ALA A 25 -10.56 -1.79 -3.25
N THR A 26 -11.43 -2.22 -4.16
CA THR A 26 -11.12 -3.28 -5.14
C THR A 26 -11.02 -2.77 -6.58
N THR A 27 -11.32 -1.49 -6.82
CA THR A 27 -11.36 -0.91 -8.17
C THR A 27 -10.47 0.31 -8.32
N GLN A 28 -10.07 0.62 -9.56
CA GLN A 28 -9.34 1.84 -9.92
C GLN A 28 -9.97 3.13 -9.37
N LYS A 29 -11.31 3.17 -9.29
CA LYS A 29 -12.06 4.33 -8.77
C LYS A 29 -11.75 4.59 -7.30
N GLU A 30 -11.36 3.56 -6.57
CA GLU A 30 -11.01 3.62 -5.15
C GLU A 30 -9.50 3.74 -4.92
N PHE A 31 -8.70 3.94 -5.97
CA PHE A 31 -7.26 4.15 -5.86
C PHE A 31 -6.92 5.24 -4.84
N GLY A 32 -7.62 6.38 -4.85
CA GLY A 32 -7.37 7.45 -3.88
C GLY A 32 -7.63 7.04 -2.43
N LYS A 33 -8.68 6.23 -2.21
CA LYS A 33 -9.06 5.68 -0.90
C LYS A 33 -8.02 4.66 -0.41
N LEU A 34 -7.67 3.70 -1.25
CA LEU A 34 -6.66 2.69 -0.95
C LEU A 34 -5.30 3.36 -0.70
N MET A 35 -4.92 4.32 -1.54
CA MET A 35 -3.64 4.97 -1.45
C MET A 35 -3.50 5.80 -0.17
N GLY A 36 -4.56 6.48 0.27
CA GLY A 36 -4.57 7.18 1.55
C GLY A 36 -4.41 6.22 2.74
N ALA A 37 -5.15 5.12 2.74
CA ALA A 37 -5.09 4.12 3.81
C ALA A 37 -3.71 3.44 3.87
N VAL A 38 -3.16 3.02 2.73
CA VAL A 38 -1.84 2.36 2.65
C VAL A 38 -0.71 3.32 2.99
N MET A 39 -0.74 4.56 2.48
CA MET A 39 0.28 5.57 2.82
C MET A 39 0.32 5.89 4.31
N GLN A 40 -0.84 5.89 4.97
CA GLN A 40 -0.91 6.06 6.42
C GLN A 40 -0.39 4.83 7.16
N ALA A 41 -0.77 3.63 6.72
CA ALA A 41 -0.39 2.37 7.37
C ALA A 41 1.10 2.04 7.19
N LEU A 42 1.69 2.35 6.04
CA LEU A 42 3.08 2.03 5.69
C LEU A 42 4.03 3.23 5.84
N LYS A 43 3.58 4.31 6.51
CA LYS A 43 4.34 5.55 6.66
C LYS A 43 5.68 5.30 7.37
N GLY A 44 6.78 5.48 6.65
CA GLY A 44 8.13 5.26 7.18
C GLY A 44 8.54 3.79 7.28
N GLN A 45 7.70 2.87 6.80
CA GLN A 45 7.99 1.44 6.70
C GLN A 45 8.28 1.01 5.26
N ALA A 46 7.86 1.78 4.26
CA ALA A 46 8.21 1.57 2.86
C ALA A 46 8.34 2.92 2.13
N ASP A 47 9.06 2.91 1.00
CA ASP A 47 9.15 4.08 0.14
C ASP A 47 7.80 4.41 -0.51
N GLY A 48 7.44 5.69 -0.53
CA GLY A 48 6.16 6.14 -1.06
C GLY A 48 5.96 5.83 -2.56
N ASN A 49 7.05 5.77 -3.34
CA ASN A 49 6.99 5.38 -4.75
C ASN A 49 6.73 3.88 -4.88
N VAL A 50 7.42 3.05 -4.07
CA VAL A 50 7.17 1.59 -4.04
C VAL A 50 5.71 1.31 -3.69
N ILE A 51 5.18 1.97 -2.66
CA ILE A 51 3.76 1.85 -2.29
C ILE A 51 2.85 2.20 -3.48
N LYS A 52 3.10 3.32 -4.14
CA LYS A 52 2.30 3.79 -5.28
C LYS A 52 2.29 2.78 -6.43
N GLU A 53 3.45 2.22 -6.76
CA GLU A 53 3.57 1.21 -7.82
C GLU A 53 2.84 -0.08 -7.45
N GLN A 54 3.00 -0.56 -6.21
CA GLN A 54 2.34 -1.78 -5.76
C GLN A 54 0.82 -1.62 -5.68
N VAL A 55 0.31 -0.48 -5.20
CA VAL A 55 -1.14 -0.19 -5.16
C VAL A 55 -1.72 -0.16 -6.57
N LYS A 56 -1.04 0.51 -7.52
CA LYS A 56 -1.46 0.51 -8.93
C LYS A 56 -1.46 -0.90 -9.52
N ALA A 57 -0.41 -1.68 -9.27
CA ALA A 57 -0.30 -3.05 -9.75
C ALA A 57 -1.42 -3.94 -9.18
N HIS A 58 -1.78 -3.76 -7.91
CA HIS A 58 -2.87 -4.49 -7.26
C HIS A 58 -4.24 -4.20 -7.91
N LEU A 59 -4.52 -2.94 -8.24
CA LEU A 59 -5.79 -2.52 -8.86
C LEU A 59 -5.83 -2.64 -10.41
N ASN A 60 -4.72 -3.00 -11.05
CA ASN A 60 -4.63 -3.26 -12.49
C ASN A 60 -4.61 -4.76 -12.84
N LYS A 61 -4.64 -5.64 -11.83
CA LYS A 61 -4.94 -7.06 -12.03
C LYS A 61 -6.41 -7.25 -12.37
#